data_AF-A0A1Z9BBE3-F1
#
_entry.id   AF-A0A1Z9BBE3-F1
#
_cell.length_a   1.000
_cell.length_b   1.000
_cell.length_c   1.000
_cell.angle_alpha   90.00
_cell.angle_beta   90.00
_cell.angle_gamma   90.00
#
_symmetry.space_group_name_H-M   'P 1'
#
loop_
_entity.id
_entity.type
_entity.pdbx_description
1 polymer ?
#
loop_
_entity_poly.entity_id
_entity_poly.type
_entity_poly.pdbx_seq_one_letter_code
_entity_poly.pdbx_strand_id
1 'polypeptide(L)'
;MWMKATEGADGTTFYIDRDSIKKEGKLLRVWELQDLKEKGPLDEKSRRVLVEYDCKDERRRVMSFTFHADQMGAGLTLKSDQTPGKWNLMVPNTTGSVVYQVATALKAPLKGAASLPPPSPAPDPSNETVAPNGDNDDDAKKEQVGDKPENLDDESGKK
;
A
#
# COMPACT_ATOMS: atom_id res chain seq x y z
N MET A 1 -11.00 -2.51 -14.90
CA MET A 1 -11.37 -1.09 -14.84
C MET A 1 -11.68 -0.69 -13.42
N TRP A 2 -10.86 0.19 -12.83
CA TRP A 2 -11.07 0.72 -11.49
C TRP A 2 -12.12 1.83 -11.48
N MET A 3 -13.03 1.80 -10.52
CA MET A 3 -14.03 2.85 -10.29
C MET A 3 -14.11 3.19 -8.81
N LYS A 4 -14.29 4.47 -8.47
CA LYS A 4 -14.51 4.90 -7.08
C LYS A 4 -15.84 4.33 -6.59
N ALA A 5 -15.78 3.51 -5.55
CA ALA A 5 -16.95 2.93 -4.89
C ALA A 5 -17.47 3.85 -3.78
N THR A 6 -16.56 4.41 -2.96
CA THR A 6 -16.90 5.34 -1.87
C THR A 6 -15.64 6.04 -1.33
N GLU A 7 -15.80 6.93 -0.36
CA GLU A 7 -14.73 7.58 0.40
C GLU A 7 -15.06 7.47 1.90
N GLY A 8 -14.07 7.15 2.72
CA GLY A 8 -14.21 7.10 4.18
C GLY A 8 -14.12 8.49 4.81
N ALA A 9 -14.57 8.63 6.05
CA ALA A 9 -14.46 9.88 6.81
C ALA A 9 -12.99 10.25 7.15
N ASP A 10 -12.09 9.28 7.05
CA ASP A 10 -10.62 9.43 7.10
C ASP A 10 -10.02 10.00 5.78
N GLY A 11 -10.85 10.16 4.74
CA GLY A 11 -10.42 10.55 3.39
C GLY A 11 -9.82 9.40 2.57
N THR A 12 -9.82 8.16 3.09
CA THR A 12 -9.40 6.99 2.30
C THR A 12 -10.42 6.77 1.19
N THR A 13 -9.99 6.84 -0.08
CA THR A 13 -10.86 6.53 -1.22
C THR A 13 -10.81 5.04 -1.53
N PHE A 14 -11.99 4.44 -1.68
CA PHE A 14 -12.13 3.02 -1.98
C PHE A 14 -12.55 2.85 -3.43
N TYR A 15 -11.74 2.11 -4.17
CA TYR A 15 -11.95 1.76 -5.57
C TYR A 15 -12.22 0.26 -5.71
N ILE A 16 -12.93 -0.10 -6.78
CA ILE A 16 -13.28 -1.48 -7.12
C ILE A 16 -12.96 -1.74 -8.60
N ASP A 17 -12.33 -2.87 -8.90
CA ASP A 17 -12.09 -3.28 -10.29
C ASP A 17 -13.29 -4.08 -10.82
N ARG A 18 -14.10 -3.43 -11.67
CA ARG A 18 -15.29 -4.02 -12.31
C ARG A 18 -14.98 -5.28 -13.13
N ASP A 19 -13.82 -5.30 -13.78
CA ASP A 19 -13.46 -6.36 -14.73
C ASP A 19 -12.90 -7.58 -13.98
N SER A 20 -12.36 -7.35 -12.78
CA SER A 20 -11.94 -8.43 -11.88
C SER A 20 -13.09 -9.20 -11.24
N ILE A 21 -14.31 -8.65 -11.20
CA ILE A 21 -15.41 -9.25 -10.43
C ILE A 21 -15.75 -10.62 -11.04
N LYS A 22 -15.54 -11.70 -10.29
CA LYS A 22 -15.90 -13.08 -10.66
C LYS A 22 -16.95 -13.60 -9.69
N LYS A 23 -18.00 -14.23 -10.20
CA LYS A 23 -19.05 -14.84 -9.36
C LYS A 23 -19.07 -16.35 -9.60
N GLU A 24 -18.82 -17.10 -8.54
CA GLU A 24 -18.76 -18.57 -8.52
C GLU A 24 -19.88 -19.06 -7.58
N GLY A 25 -21.07 -19.28 -8.15
CA GLY A 25 -22.27 -19.66 -7.39
C GLY A 25 -22.71 -18.57 -6.41
N LYS A 26 -22.56 -18.83 -5.10
CA LYS A 26 -22.87 -17.87 -4.02
C LYS A 26 -21.70 -16.92 -3.67
N LEU A 27 -20.50 -17.22 -4.15
CA LEU A 27 -19.30 -16.44 -3.86
C LEU A 27 -19.04 -15.39 -4.94
N LEU A 28 -18.65 -14.18 -4.53
CA LEU A 28 -18.26 -13.09 -5.39
C LEU A 28 -16.85 -12.61 -5.02
N ARG A 29 -15.91 -12.77 -5.93
CA ARG A 29 -14.50 -12.39 -5.75
C ARG A 29 -14.20 -11.13 -6.55
N VAL A 30 -13.52 -10.16 -5.97
CA VAL A 30 -13.23 -8.85 -6.58
C VAL A 30 -11.93 -8.25 -6.03
N TRP A 31 -11.20 -7.52 -6.87
CA TRP A 31 -10.12 -6.66 -6.43
C TRP A 31 -10.66 -5.30 -5.96
N GLU A 32 -10.33 -4.96 -4.73
CA GLU A 32 -10.49 -3.65 -4.11
C GLU A 32 -9.14 -2.92 -4.07
N LEU A 33 -9.19 -1.60 -4.07
CA LEU A 33 -8.03 -0.74 -3.91
C LEU A 33 -8.40 0.39 -2.96
N GLN A 34 -7.69 0.47 -1.85
CA GLN A 34 -7.82 1.52 -0.84
C GLN A 34 -6.69 2.51 -1.09
N ASP A 35 -7.03 3.75 -1.36
CA ASP A 35 -6.08 4.84 -1.57
C ASP A 35 -6.15 5.77 -0.36
N LEU A 36 -5.10 5.76 0.46
CA LEU A 36 -5.09 6.42 1.76
C LEU A 36 -4.65 7.87 1.58
N LYS A 37 -5.39 8.79 2.21
CA LYS A 37 -5.05 10.22 2.23
C LYS A 37 -3.77 10.50 3.02
N GLU A 38 -3.59 9.78 4.12
CA GLU A 38 -2.40 9.82 4.97
C GLU A 38 -1.69 8.46 4.94
N LYS A 39 -0.39 8.45 5.24
CA LYS A 39 0.36 7.18 5.27
C LYS A 39 -0.18 6.24 6.34
N GLY A 40 -0.29 4.96 6.00
CA GLY A 40 -0.64 3.90 6.94
C GLY A 40 0.52 3.52 7.88
N PRO A 41 0.29 2.54 8.78
CA PRO A 41 1.25 2.14 9.81
C PRO A 41 2.56 1.52 9.30
N LEU A 42 2.64 1.21 8.00
CA LEU A 42 3.82 0.66 7.34
C LEU A 42 4.36 1.63 6.28
N ASP A 43 4.11 2.94 6.41
CA ASP A 43 4.38 3.99 5.41
C ASP A 43 3.63 3.82 4.08
N GLU A 44 2.61 2.94 4.01
CA GLU A 44 1.86 2.68 2.78
C GLU A 44 0.87 3.80 2.45
N LYS A 45 0.80 4.22 1.19
CA LYS A 45 -0.24 5.15 0.70
C LYS A 45 -1.39 4.44 0.00
N SER A 46 -1.23 3.18 -0.39
CA SER A 46 -2.33 2.41 -0.96
C SER A 46 -2.28 0.92 -0.62
N ARG A 47 -3.43 0.26 -0.67
CA ARG A 47 -3.61 -1.17 -0.39
C ARG A 47 -4.52 -1.79 -1.44
N ARG A 48 -3.98 -2.67 -2.27
CA ARG A 48 -4.77 -3.50 -3.20
C ARG A 48 -5.09 -4.84 -2.54
N VAL A 49 -6.36 -5.19 -2.47
CA VAL A 49 -6.89 -6.31 -1.68
C VAL A 49 -7.82 -7.16 -2.54
N LEU A 50 -7.56 -8.46 -2.65
CA LEU A 50 -8.50 -9.41 -3.25
C LEU A 50 -9.47 -9.86 -2.18
N VAL A 51 -10.75 -9.58 -2.37
CA VAL A 51 -11.78 -9.91 -1.40
C VAL A 51 -12.74 -10.92 -2.01
N GLU A 52 -13.15 -11.88 -1.21
CA GLU A 52 -14.20 -12.81 -1.54
C GLU A 52 -15.37 -12.63 -0.58
N TYR A 53 -16.54 -12.50 -1.17
CA TYR A 53 -17.81 -12.23 -0.51
C TYR A 53 -18.72 -13.44 -0.62
N ASP A 54 -19.34 -13.83 0.49
CA ASP A 54 -20.45 -14.76 0.48
C ASP A 54 -21.76 -13.97 0.50
N CYS A 55 -22.43 -13.90 -0.66
CA CYS A 55 -23.65 -13.12 -0.80
C CYS A 55 -24.87 -13.74 -0.09
N LYS A 56 -24.78 -14.99 0.36
CA LYS A 56 -25.86 -15.67 1.08
C LYS A 56 -25.74 -15.45 2.58
N ASP A 57 -24.53 -15.57 3.10
CA ASP A 57 -24.25 -15.57 4.54
C ASP A 57 -23.71 -14.20 5.05
N GLU A 58 -23.73 -13.17 4.20
CA GLU A 58 -23.26 -11.78 4.41
C GLU A 58 -21.87 -11.68 5.04
N ARG A 59 -20.94 -12.48 4.50
CA ARG A 59 -19.55 -12.57 4.98
C ARG A 59 -18.57 -12.11 3.94
N ARG A 60 -17.40 -11.66 4.40
CA ARG A 60 -16.23 -11.39 3.55
C ARG A 60 -14.98 -12.06 4.11
N ARG A 61 -14.07 -12.44 3.23
CA ARG A 61 -12.68 -12.78 3.57
C ARG A 61 -11.72 -12.08 2.62
N VAL A 62 -10.56 -11.69 3.15
CA VAL A 62 -9.44 -11.26 2.31
C VAL A 62 -8.76 -12.52 1.79
N MET A 63 -8.64 -12.66 0.47
CA MET A 63 -7.95 -13.75 -0.20
C MET A 63 -6.46 -13.44 -0.38
N SER A 64 -6.14 -12.18 -0.66
CA SER A 64 -4.76 -11.67 -0.72
C SER A 64 -4.75 -10.15 -0.53
N PHE A 65 -3.60 -9.59 -0.15
CA PHE A 65 -3.39 -8.15 -0.13
C PHE A 65 -1.96 -7.79 -0.51
N THR A 66 -1.80 -6.57 -1.01
CA THR A 66 -0.52 -5.93 -1.32
C THR A 66 -0.60 -4.46 -0.91
N PHE A 67 0.30 -4.01 -0.05
CA PHE A 67 0.42 -2.63 0.42
C PHE A 67 1.58 -1.96 -0.30
N HIS A 68 1.40 -0.72 -0.74
CA HIS A 68 2.35 -0.03 -1.60
C HIS A 68 2.67 1.38 -1.09
N ALA A 69 3.91 1.82 -1.34
CA ALA A 69 4.44 3.09 -0.87
C ALA A 69 3.78 4.31 -1.52
N ASP A 70 3.24 4.17 -2.73
CA ASP A 70 2.54 5.23 -3.44
C ASP A 70 1.04 4.95 -3.60
N GLN A 71 0.33 5.98 -4.07
CA GLN A 71 -1.11 5.94 -4.27
C GLN A 71 -1.50 4.95 -5.38
N MET A 72 -2.77 4.57 -5.43
CA MET A 72 -3.40 3.76 -6.48
C MET A 72 -2.76 2.39 -6.77
N GLY A 73 -2.01 1.82 -5.82
CA GLY A 73 -1.34 0.52 -5.95
C GLY A 73 0.02 0.58 -6.65
N ALA A 74 0.65 1.77 -6.66
CA ALA A 74 1.93 2.04 -7.31
C ALA A 74 3.12 2.08 -6.33
N GLY A 75 4.33 2.07 -6.90
CA GLY A 75 5.58 2.16 -6.14
C GLY A 75 5.98 0.82 -5.51
N LEU A 76 6.84 0.89 -4.49
CA LEU A 76 7.36 -0.30 -3.81
C LEU A 76 6.25 -1.03 -3.04
N THR A 77 6.12 -2.35 -3.26
CA THR A 77 5.29 -3.20 -2.41
C THR A 77 5.96 -3.41 -1.05
N LEU A 78 5.44 -2.74 -0.02
CA LEU A 78 5.97 -2.76 1.35
C LEU A 78 5.57 -4.03 2.11
N LYS A 79 4.41 -4.60 1.78
CA LYS A 79 3.92 -5.85 2.36
C LYS A 79 2.98 -6.58 1.42
N SER A 80 3.05 -7.90 1.39
CA SER A 80 2.12 -8.74 0.64
C SER A 80 1.77 -10.01 1.41
N ASP A 81 0.56 -10.52 1.19
CA ASP A 81 0.14 -11.85 1.63
C ASP A 81 -0.86 -12.40 0.61
N GLN A 82 -0.80 -13.71 0.35
CA GLN A 82 -1.71 -14.44 -0.55
C GLN A 82 -2.48 -15.54 0.18
N THR A 83 -2.39 -15.58 1.50
CA THR A 83 -3.08 -16.54 2.36
C THR A 83 -4.54 -16.13 2.55
N PRO A 84 -5.51 -16.99 2.22
CA PRO A 84 -6.92 -16.73 2.49
C PRO A 84 -7.18 -16.55 3.99
N GLY A 85 -7.58 -15.34 4.37
CA GLY A 85 -7.98 -15.00 5.72
C GLY A 85 -9.29 -15.67 6.14
N LYS A 86 -9.59 -15.55 7.44
CA LYS A 86 -10.85 -16.04 8.02
C LYS A 86 -12.06 -15.29 7.43
N TRP A 87 -13.19 -15.98 7.37
CA TRP A 87 -14.48 -15.34 7.11
C TRP A 87 -14.86 -14.44 8.28
N ASN A 88 -15.20 -13.19 7.96
CA ASN A 88 -15.72 -12.21 8.91
C ASN A 88 -17.13 -11.80 8.48
N LEU A 89 -18.02 -11.56 9.44
CA LEU A 89 -19.32 -10.95 9.15
C LEU A 89 -19.11 -9.54 8.59
N MET A 90 -19.94 -9.17 7.63
CA MET A 90 -19.92 -7.83 7.09
C MET A 90 -20.69 -6.90 8.02
N VAL A 91 -19.98 -5.97 8.66
CA VAL A 91 -20.62 -4.99 9.54
C VAL A 91 -21.36 -3.97 8.67
N PRO A 92 -22.69 -3.81 8.82
CA PRO A 92 -23.46 -2.84 8.04
C PRO A 92 -23.06 -1.40 8.39
N ASN A 93 -23.39 -0.45 7.52
CA ASN A 93 -23.03 0.97 7.66
C ASN A 93 -21.52 1.25 7.78
N THR A 94 -20.68 0.32 7.33
CA THR A 94 -19.24 0.53 7.15
C THR A 94 -18.89 0.77 5.69
N THR A 95 -17.77 1.43 5.43
CA THR A 95 -17.18 1.56 4.09
C THR A 95 -17.07 0.19 3.38
N GLY A 96 -16.67 -0.87 4.10
CA GLY A 96 -16.61 -2.22 3.55
C GLY A 96 -17.96 -2.79 3.10
N SER A 97 -19.05 -2.41 3.78
CA SER A 97 -20.41 -2.75 3.34
C SER A 97 -20.85 -1.96 2.10
N VAL A 98 -20.47 -0.69 1.98
CA VAL A 98 -20.76 0.12 0.78
C VAL A 98 -19.99 -0.42 -0.44
N VAL A 99 -18.70 -0.75 -0.29
CA VAL A 99 -17.89 -1.37 -1.34
C VAL A 99 -18.50 -2.69 -1.82
N TYR A 100 -19.02 -3.52 -0.89
CA TYR A 100 -19.75 -4.73 -1.23
C TYR A 100 -21.04 -4.45 -2.02
N GLN A 101 -21.88 -3.50 -1.58
CA GLN A 101 -23.12 -3.15 -2.29
C GLN A 101 -22.83 -2.60 -3.69
N VAL A 102 -21.72 -1.87 -3.88
CA VAL A 102 -21.23 -1.49 -5.21
C VAL A 102 -20.78 -2.73 -6.00
N ALA A 103 -20.04 -3.65 -5.40
CA ALA A 103 -19.59 -4.90 -6.04
C ALA A 103 -20.76 -5.75 -6.57
N THR A 104 -21.83 -5.89 -5.80
CA THR A 104 -23.03 -6.64 -6.19
C THR A 104 -23.85 -5.87 -7.22
N ALA A 105 -24.02 -4.55 -7.08
CA ALA A 105 -24.71 -3.71 -8.05
C ALA A 105 -24.01 -3.68 -9.42
N LEU A 106 -22.68 -3.68 -9.47
CA LEU A 106 -21.91 -3.75 -10.71
C LEU A 106 -22.02 -5.08 -11.46
N LYS A 107 -22.58 -6.12 -10.84
CA LYS A 107 -23.00 -7.36 -11.52
C LYS A 107 -24.41 -7.31 -12.10
N ALA A 108 -25.22 -6.31 -11.75
CA ALA A 108 -26.43 -6.01 -12.52
C ALA A 108 -26.03 -5.29 -13.83
N PRO A 109 -26.77 -5.51 -14.95
CA PRO A 109 -26.49 -4.84 -16.22
C PRO A 109 -26.91 -3.36 -16.17
N LEU A 110 -25.99 -2.50 -15.73
CA LEU A 110 -26.17 -1.05 -15.74
C LEU A 110 -26.00 -0.49 -17.17
N LYS A 111 -27.08 0.10 -17.70
CA LYS A 111 -27.04 0.95 -18.90
C LYS A 111 -26.20 2.20 -18.61
N GLY A 112 -25.23 2.49 -19.49
CA GLY A 112 -24.70 3.83 -19.69
C GLY A 112 -24.03 4.51 -18.49
N ALA A 113 -22.82 4.08 -18.16
CA ALA A 113 -21.84 4.92 -17.45
C ALA A 113 -20.52 4.86 -18.22
N ALA A 114 -19.92 6.03 -18.50
CA ALA A 114 -18.71 6.11 -19.31
C ALA A 114 -17.52 5.48 -18.58
N SER A 115 -16.71 4.70 -19.32
CA SER A 115 -15.39 4.29 -18.83
C SER A 115 -14.51 5.52 -18.61
N LEU A 116 -14.15 5.78 -17.36
CA LEU A 116 -12.93 6.53 -17.07
C LEU A 116 -11.74 5.72 -17.62
N PRO A 117 -10.65 6.37 -18.08
CA PRO A 117 -9.47 5.63 -18.52
C PRO A 117 -8.87 4.82 -17.35
N PRO A 118 -8.21 3.68 -17.63
CA PRO A 118 -7.48 2.97 -16.58
C PRO A 118 -6.40 3.91 -15.98
N PRO A 119 -6.18 3.88 -14.65
CA PRO A 119 -5.04 4.59 -14.07
C PRO A 119 -3.76 4.03 -14.71
N SER A 120 -2.89 4.92 -15.18
CA SER A 120 -1.66 4.56 -15.89
C SER A 120 -0.82 3.59 -15.06
N PRO A 121 -0.15 2.60 -15.68
CA PRO A 121 0.91 1.89 -15.00
C PRO A 121 1.95 2.91 -14.53
N ALA A 122 2.35 2.83 -13.26
CA ALA A 122 3.45 3.63 -12.74
C ALA A 122 4.73 3.31 -13.52
N PRO A 123 5.65 4.28 -13.70
CA PRO A 123 6.91 4.03 -14.39
C PRO A 123 7.70 2.93 -13.68
N ASP A 124 8.20 1.98 -14.48
CA ASP A 124 8.93 0.79 -14.03
C ASP A 124 10.31 1.21 -13.49
N PRO A 125 10.63 0.99 -12.20
CA PRO A 125 11.93 1.34 -11.63
C PRO A 125 12.97 0.25 -11.95
N SER A 126 13.20 0.00 -13.24
CA SER A 126 14.06 -1.08 -13.74
C SER A 126 15.04 -0.61 -14.82
N ASN A 127 15.58 0.61 -14.68
CA ASN A 127 16.87 0.95 -15.29
C ASN A 127 17.65 2.06 -14.55
N GLU A 128 18.08 1.80 -13.32
CA GLU A 128 19.29 2.46 -12.80
C GLU A 128 20.48 1.50 -12.99
N THR A 129 21.18 1.70 -14.10
CA THR A 129 22.43 0.99 -14.40
C THR A 129 23.50 1.44 -13.41
N VAL A 130 24.00 0.50 -12.59
CA VAL A 130 25.20 0.71 -11.76
C VAL A 130 26.40 0.99 -12.69
N ALA A 131 26.98 2.18 -12.56
CA ALA A 131 28.28 2.53 -13.14
C ALA A 131 29.37 2.45 -12.06
N PRO A 132 30.59 1.99 -12.39
CA PRO A 132 31.66 1.76 -11.41
C PRO A 132 32.38 3.05 -10.99
N ASN A 133 33.06 2.98 -9.84
CA ASN A 133 33.98 4.01 -9.35
C ASN A 133 35.10 4.31 -10.36
N GLY A 134 35.51 5.58 -10.41
CA GLY A 134 36.69 6.05 -11.15
C GLY A 134 37.33 7.23 -10.43
N ASP A 135 38.65 7.17 -10.33
CA ASP A 135 39.61 8.02 -9.61
C ASP A 135 39.41 9.54 -9.68
N ASN A 136 39.89 10.22 -8.63
CA ASN A 136 40.70 11.44 -8.75
C ASN A 136 41.71 11.50 -7.60
N ASP A 137 43.00 11.48 -7.95
CA ASP A 137 44.15 11.72 -7.08
C ASP A 137 44.49 13.23 -7.00
N ASP A 138 45.60 13.56 -6.33
CA ASP A 138 46.33 14.85 -6.29
C ASP A 138 45.92 15.96 -5.29
N ASP A 139 46.29 15.69 -4.02
CA ASP A 139 47.34 16.38 -3.23
C ASP A 139 47.37 17.91 -2.92
N ALA A 140 48.06 18.19 -1.82
CA ALA A 140 48.67 19.44 -1.34
C ALA A 140 47.82 20.57 -0.70
N LYS A 141 48.19 21.24 0.41
CA LYS A 141 48.92 20.93 1.68
C LYS A 141 49.31 22.26 2.37
N LYS A 142 49.09 22.39 3.69
CA LYS A 142 49.93 23.05 4.75
C LYS A 142 49.09 23.37 6.00
N GLU A 143 49.35 22.72 7.15
CA GLU A 143 50.18 23.18 8.31
C GLU A 143 49.36 23.95 9.39
N GLN A 144 49.61 23.86 10.71
CA GLN A 144 50.68 23.23 11.52
C GLN A 144 50.22 22.99 12.99
N VAL A 145 50.83 22.02 13.70
CA VAL A 145 51.24 21.96 15.16
C VAL A 145 50.34 22.61 16.25
N GLY A 146 50.05 22.04 17.43
CA GLY A 146 50.45 20.82 18.19
C GLY A 146 49.43 20.59 19.35
N ASP A 147 49.67 19.99 20.53
CA ASP A 147 50.79 19.24 21.16
C ASP A 147 50.22 18.43 22.39
N LYS A 148 51.02 17.70 23.20
CA LYS A 148 50.55 16.83 24.32
C LYS A 148 51.47 16.85 25.57
N PRO A 149 50.92 16.95 26.81
CA PRO A 149 50.96 15.84 27.79
C PRO A 149 49.63 15.69 28.59
N GLU A 150 49.21 14.53 29.14
CA GLU A 150 49.63 13.90 30.44
C GLU A 150 49.70 14.90 31.62
N ASN A 151 49.18 14.65 32.84
CA ASN A 151 48.77 13.40 33.54
C ASN A 151 47.96 13.74 34.83
N LEU A 152 47.31 12.75 35.50
CA LEU A 152 47.03 12.65 36.97
C LEU A 152 46.10 13.73 37.62
N ASP A 153 45.34 13.57 38.73
CA ASP A 153 45.04 12.54 39.77
C ASP A 153 43.50 12.58 40.08
N ASP A 154 42.79 11.49 40.41
CA ASP A 154 42.50 10.92 41.76
C ASP A 154 41.99 11.89 42.86
N GLU A 155 40.72 11.75 43.31
CA GLU A 155 40.41 11.38 44.71
C GLU A 155 38.93 10.92 44.91
N SER A 156 38.74 10.00 45.85
CA SER A 156 37.51 9.28 46.23
C SER A 156 36.57 9.97 47.24
N GLY A 157 35.36 9.43 47.44
CA GLY A 157 34.50 9.74 48.61
C GLY A 157 33.00 9.48 48.38
N LYS A 158 32.44 8.25 48.48
CA LYS A 158 32.29 7.36 49.65
C LYS A 158 31.25 7.83 50.69
N LYS A 159 29.99 7.40 50.53
CA LYS A 159 29.23 6.72 51.59
C LYS A 159 28.05 5.92 51.05
#